data_AF-A0A3V8PQZ5-F1
#
_entry.id   AF-A0A3V8PQZ5-F1
#
_cell.length_a   1.000
_cell.length_b   1.000
_cell.length_c   1.000
_cell.angle_alpha   90.00
_cell.angle_beta   90.00
_cell.angle_gamma   90.00
#
_symmetry.space_group_name_H-M   'P 1'
#
loop_
_entity.id
_entity.type
_entity.pdbx_description
1 polymer ?
#
loop_
_entity_poly.entity_id
_entity_poly.type
_entity_poly.pdbx_seq_one_letter_code
_entity_poly.pdbx_strand_id
1 'polypeptide(L)'
;MLKKRHSRQGVTDYFYDTTGRITACRNEAYLDSWQYDAAANLLDRRQGETAQAGAGSVVPFNRITSYRGLHYRYDEYGRVVEKRGRNGTQHYRWDAEHRLTEVAVTRGDTVRRYGYVYDAPGRRVEKHE
;
A
#
# COMPACT_ATOMS: atom_id res chain seq x y z
N MET A 1 -8.14 -12.81 20.05
CA MET A 1 -7.87 -11.43 20.49
C MET A 1 -6.44 -11.38 21.02
N LEU A 2 -5.61 -10.48 20.49
CA LEU A 2 -4.23 -10.28 20.94
C LEU A 2 -4.10 -8.88 21.54
N LYS A 3 -3.49 -8.76 22.72
CA LYS A 3 -3.21 -7.46 23.33
C LYS A 3 -1.73 -7.14 23.22
N LYS A 4 -1.39 -5.94 22.77
CA LYS A 4 0.00 -5.45 22.74
C LYS A 4 0.11 -4.14 23.51
N ARG A 5 1.15 -4.04 24.33
CA ARG A 5 1.45 -2.83 25.10
C ARG A 5 2.62 -2.08 24.44
N HIS A 6 2.40 -0.82 24.11
CA HIS A 6 3.42 0.09 23.61
C HIS A 6 3.70 1.17 24.66
N SER A 7 4.96 1.46 24.95
CA SER A 7 5.37 2.43 25.98
C SER A 7 4.87 3.87 25.73
N ARG A 8 4.52 4.22 24.49
CA ARG A 8 4.01 5.55 24.10
C ARG A 8 2.54 5.59 23.68
N GLN A 9 1.92 4.45 23.37
CA GLN A 9 0.57 4.37 22.77
C GLN A 9 -0.44 3.60 23.63
N GLY A 10 -0.04 3.22 24.85
CA GLY A 10 -0.89 2.44 25.74
C GLY A 10 -1.06 0.99 25.27
N VAL A 11 -2.21 0.41 25.62
CA VAL A 11 -2.57 -0.96 25.22
C VAL A 11 -3.46 -0.87 23.98
N THR A 12 -3.09 -1.64 22.95
CA THR A 12 -3.90 -1.82 21.74
C THR A 12 -4.39 -3.27 21.68
N ASP A 13 -5.69 -3.41 21.50
CA ASP A 13 -6.37 -4.69 21.27
C ASP A 13 -6.42 -4.96 19.75
N TYR A 14 -6.04 -6.16 19.33
CA TYR A 14 -6.10 -6.62 17.95
C TYR A 14 -7.07 -7.81 17.82
N PHE A 15 -7.92 -7.73 16.80
CA PHE A 15 -8.92 -8.72 16.47
C PHE A 15 -8.58 -9.38 15.15
N TYR A 16 -8.82 -10.69 15.06
CA TYR A 16 -8.49 -11.49 13.91
C TYR A 16 -9.66 -12.41 13.56
N ASP A 17 -9.81 -12.73 12.28
CA ASP A 17 -10.70 -13.80 11.85
C ASP A 17 -10.07 -15.19 12.09
N THR A 18 -10.80 -16.25 11.76
CA THR A 18 -10.36 -17.65 11.94
C THR A 18 -9.16 -18.02 11.06
N THR A 19 -8.88 -17.24 10.01
CA THR A 19 -7.73 -17.42 9.13
C THR A 19 -6.50 -16.60 9.58
N GLY A 20 -6.62 -15.86 10.69
CA GLY A 20 -5.54 -15.05 11.24
C GLY A 20 -5.39 -13.68 10.56
N ARG A 21 -6.35 -13.21 9.76
CA ARG A 21 -6.34 -11.85 9.19
C ARG A 21 -6.87 -10.85 10.19
N ILE A 22 -6.26 -9.67 10.27
CA ILE A 22 -6.69 -8.60 11.17
C ILE A 22 -8.05 -8.03 10.74
N THR A 23 -9.03 -7.98 11.63
CA THR A 23 -10.37 -7.45 11.34
C THR A 23 -10.64 -6.12 12.02
N ALA A 24 -9.96 -5.85 13.13
CA ALA A 24 -10.01 -4.56 13.81
C ALA A 24 -8.81 -4.37 14.74
N CYS A 25 -8.51 -3.11 15.06
CA CYS A 25 -7.71 -2.78 16.22
C CYS A 25 -8.29 -1.57 16.95
N ARG A 26 -8.12 -1.55 18.26
CA ARG A 26 -8.69 -0.51 19.12
C ARG A 26 -7.75 -0.18 20.27
N ASN A 27 -7.62 1.09 20.57
CA ASN A 27 -7.09 1.57 21.84
C ASN A 27 -8.03 2.67 22.40
N GLU A 28 -7.60 3.39 23.43
CA GLU A 28 -8.39 4.47 24.03
C GLU A 28 -8.63 5.66 23.08
N ALA A 29 -7.78 5.84 22.07
CA ALA A 29 -7.83 6.99 21.16
C ALA A 29 -8.50 6.71 19.81
N TYR A 30 -8.51 5.45 19.33
CA TYR A 30 -9.06 5.13 18.02
C TYR A 30 -9.56 3.69 17.90
N LEU A 31 -10.42 3.48 16.90
CA LEU A 31 -10.90 2.18 16.42
C LEU A 31 -10.78 2.18 14.89
N ASP A 32 -10.05 1.19 14.37
CA ASP A 32 -10.01 0.90 12.94
C ASP A 32 -10.53 -0.52 12.68
N SER A 33 -11.21 -0.70 11.55
CA SER A 33 -11.71 -1.99 11.09
C SER A 33 -11.40 -2.22 9.62
N TRP A 34 -11.26 -3.49 9.25
CA TRP A 34 -10.90 -3.94 7.91
C TRP A 34 -11.81 -5.08 7.48
N GLN A 35 -12.14 -5.06 6.20
CA GLN A 35 -12.92 -6.11 5.54
C GLN A 35 -12.16 -6.60 4.33
N TYR A 36 -12.40 -7.84 3.96
CA TYR A 36 -11.72 -8.48 2.84
C TYR A 36 -12.74 -9.17 1.94
N ASP A 37 -12.45 -9.23 0.65
CA ASP A 37 -13.16 -10.13 -0.24
C ASP A 37 -12.72 -11.59 -0.05
N ALA A 38 -13.33 -12.51 -0.79
CA ALA A 38 -13.02 -13.94 -0.72
C ALA A 38 -11.58 -14.27 -1.19
N ALA A 39 -10.98 -13.41 -2.02
CA ALA A 39 -9.59 -13.54 -2.46
C ALA A 39 -8.58 -12.86 -1.50
N ALA A 40 -9.06 -12.42 -0.33
CA ALA A 40 -8.30 -11.72 0.70
C ALA A 40 -7.77 -10.33 0.30
N ASN A 41 -8.38 -9.69 -0.69
CA ASN A 41 -8.09 -8.28 -1.00
C ASN A 41 -8.78 -7.37 0.03
N LEU A 42 -8.08 -6.33 0.46
CA LEU A 42 -8.61 -5.33 1.39
C LEU A 42 -9.72 -4.51 0.71
N LEU A 43 -10.87 -4.41 1.36
CA LEU A 43 -11.96 -3.55 0.94
C LEU A 43 -11.80 -2.15 1.54
N ASP A 44 -12.02 -1.11 0.74
CA ASP A 44 -12.05 0.29 1.22
C ASP A 44 -13.40 0.60 1.87
N ARG A 45 -13.64 -0.04 3.03
CA ARG A 45 -14.85 0.17 3.83
C ARG A 45 -14.48 0.26 5.29
N ARG A 46 -14.74 1.41 5.91
CA ARG A 46 -14.72 1.54 7.38
C ARG A 46 -16.10 1.25 7.94
N GLN A 47 -16.15 0.75 9.17
CA GLN A 47 -17.40 0.65 9.92
C GLN A 47 -18.01 2.05 10.09
N GLY A 48 -19.21 2.27 9.56
CA GLY A 48 -19.96 3.53 9.66
C GLY A 48 -19.89 4.47 8.46
N GLU A 49 -19.07 4.18 7.43
CA GLU A 49 -19.03 5.00 6.21
C GLU A 49 -19.97 4.45 5.13
N THR A 50 -20.86 5.32 4.62
CA THR A 50 -21.61 5.08 3.39
C THR A 50 -20.61 5.05 2.24
N ALA A 51 -20.64 4.00 1.41
CA ALA A 51 -19.76 3.89 0.24
C ALA A 51 -19.87 5.17 -0.61
N GLN A 52 -18.84 6.01 -0.60
CA GLN A 52 -18.78 7.14 -1.53
C GLN A 52 -18.66 6.56 -2.95
N ALA A 53 -19.49 7.04 -3.87
CA ALA A 53 -19.38 6.66 -5.27
C ALA A 53 -17.97 7.00 -5.78
N GLY A 54 -17.20 5.99 -6.20
CA GLY A 54 -15.79 6.12 -6.59
C GLY A 54 -14.74 5.84 -5.50
N ALA A 55 -15.16 5.54 -4.26
CA ALA A 55 -14.28 5.20 -3.13
C ALA A 55 -14.14 3.68 -2.90
N GLY A 56 -14.31 2.87 -3.94
CA GLY A 56 -14.07 1.43 -3.86
C GLY A 56 -12.61 1.09 -4.16
N SER A 57 -12.05 0.14 -3.40
CA SER A 57 -10.88 -0.60 -3.90
C SER A 57 -11.29 -1.33 -5.17
N VAL A 58 -10.69 -0.99 -6.31
CA VAL A 58 -10.90 -1.73 -7.55
C VAL A 58 -9.75 -2.72 -7.66
N VAL A 59 -10.05 -4.01 -7.51
CA VAL A 59 -9.04 -5.08 -7.43
C VAL A 59 -9.25 -6.18 -8.48
N PRO A 60 -9.27 -5.86 -9.78
CA PRO A 60 -9.38 -6.86 -10.83
C PRO A 60 -8.17 -7.79 -10.80
N PHE A 61 -8.40 -9.10 -10.87
CA PHE A 61 -7.35 -10.13 -10.91
C PHE A 61 -6.32 -10.00 -9.77
N ASN A 62 -6.78 -9.65 -8.56
CA ASN A 62 -5.92 -9.40 -7.39
C ASN A 62 -4.89 -8.27 -7.60
N ARG A 63 -5.19 -7.28 -8.45
CA ARG A 63 -4.36 -6.09 -8.68
C ARG A 63 -5.12 -4.83 -8.32
N ILE A 64 -4.62 -4.10 -7.33
CA ILE A 64 -5.25 -2.86 -6.88
C ILE A 64 -5.03 -1.74 -7.92
N THR A 65 -6.10 -1.27 -8.56
CA THR A 65 -6.00 -0.17 -9.54
C THR A 65 -6.40 1.18 -8.94
N SER A 66 -7.21 1.17 -7.88
CA SER A 66 -7.53 2.35 -7.08
C SER A 66 -7.71 2.04 -5.60
N TYR A 67 -7.27 2.96 -4.73
CA TYR A 67 -7.45 2.88 -3.27
C TYR A 67 -7.33 4.26 -2.64
N ARG A 68 -8.36 4.76 -1.94
CA ARG A 68 -8.31 6.06 -1.22
C ARG A 68 -7.69 7.22 -2.01
N GLY A 69 -8.10 7.38 -3.27
CA GLY A 69 -7.58 8.43 -4.17
C GLY A 69 -6.16 8.19 -4.71
N LEU A 70 -5.58 7.01 -4.45
CA LEU A 70 -4.40 6.51 -5.15
C LEU A 70 -4.84 5.69 -6.35
N HIS A 71 -4.15 5.86 -7.48
CA HIS A 71 -4.34 5.08 -8.70
C HIS A 71 -3.04 4.41 -9.11
N TYR A 72 -3.12 3.19 -9.62
CA TYR A 72 -1.97 2.37 -9.95
C TYR A 72 -2.05 1.84 -11.37
N ARG A 73 -0.91 1.81 -12.05
CA ARG A 73 -0.75 1.13 -13.35
C ARG A 73 0.37 0.11 -13.25
N TYR A 74 0.23 -0.94 -14.04
CA TYR A 74 1.10 -2.10 -14.03
C TYR A 74 1.66 -2.38 -15.42
N ASP A 75 2.84 -2.96 -15.49
CA ASP A 75 3.35 -3.59 -16.71
C ASP A 75 2.76 -4.99 -16.92
N GLU A 76 3.16 -5.64 -18.01
CA GLU A 76 2.74 -7.01 -18.37
C GLU A 76 3.12 -8.05 -17.31
N TYR A 77 4.21 -7.83 -16.57
CA TYR A 77 4.67 -8.68 -15.47
C TYR A 77 3.95 -8.40 -14.14
N GLY A 78 3.01 -7.45 -14.11
CA GLY A 78 2.27 -7.09 -12.90
C GLY A 78 3.06 -6.25 -11.91
N ARG A 79 4.16 -5.62 -12.33
CA ARG A 79 4.92 -4.66 -11.50
C ARG A 79 4.31 -3.28 -11.64
N VAL A 80 4.24 -2.53 -10.54
CA VAL A 80 3.73 -1.15 -10.56
C VAL A 80 4.68 -0.28 -11.37
N VAL A 81 4.18 0.40 -12.40
CA VAL A 81 4.94 1.37 -13.21
C VAL A 81 4.52 2.81 -12.96
N GLU A 82 3.33 3.02 -12.42
CA GLU A 82 2.83 4.34 -12.05
C GLU A 82 2.00 4.26 -10.77
N LYS A 83 2.20 5.24 -9.88
CA LYS A 83 1.33 5.50 -8.72
C LYS A 83 0.99 6.99 -8.69
N ARG A 84 -0.28 7.33 -8.84
CA ARG A 84 -0.77 8.71 -8.83
C ARG A 84 -1.63 8.96 -7.60
N GLY A 85 -1.49 10.12 -6.97
CA GLY A 85 -2.38 10.57 -5.90
C GLY A 85 -2.30 12.07 -5.66
N ARG A 86 -2.93 12.55 -4.57
CA ARG A 86 -2.94 13.97 -4.19
C ARG A 86 -1.54 14.59 -4.05
N ASN A 87 -0.55 13.79 -3.69
CA ASN A 87 0.82 14.24 -3.44
C ASN A 87 1.74 14.09 -4.67
N GLY A 88 1.17 13.96 -5.88
CA GLY A 88 1.90 13.81 -7.13
C GLY A 88 1.90 12.40 -7.72
N THR A 89 2.71 12.23 -8.76
CA THR A 89 2.83 10.99 -9.53
C THR A 89 4.22 10.39 -9.37
N GLN A 90 4.28 9.08 -9.18
CA GLN A 90 5.51 8.31 -9.12
C GLN A 90 5.56 7.36 -10.30
N HIS A 91 6.67 7.38 -11.06
CA HIS A 91 6.96 6.44 -12.12
C HIS A 91 8.08 5.51 -11.68
N TYR A 92 7.91 4.21 -11.90
CA TYR A 92 8.82 3.17 -11.43
C TYR A 92 9.46 2.47 -12.62
N ARG A 93 10.77 2.27 -12.57
CA ARG A 93 11.51 1.47 -13.56
C ARG A 93 12.08 0.23 -12.90
N TRP A 94 12.02 -0.86 -13.65
CA TRP A 94 12.43 -2.17 -13.20
C TRP A 94 13.44 -2.75 -14.18
N ASP A 95 14.40 -3.51 -13.69
CA ASP A 95 15.29 -4.31 -14.54
C ASP A 95 14.63 -5.65 -14.93
N ALA A 96 15.37 -6.48 -15.68
CA ALA A 96 14.92 -7.79 -16.11
C ALA A 96 14.75 -8.78 -14.95
N GLU A 97 15.45 -8.57 -13.84
CA GLU A 97 15.36 -9.37 -12.61
C GLU A 97 14.23 -8.90 -11.68
N HIS A 98 13.32 -8.03 -12.15
CA HIS A 98 12.21 -7.47 -11.39
C HIS A 98 12.63 -6.67 -10.15
N ARG A 99 13.79 -6.03 -10.19
CA ARG A 99 14.27 -5.12 -9.14
C ARG A 99 14.00 -3.67 -9.53
N LEU A 100 13.59 -2.86 -8.56
CA LEU A 100 13.28 -1.44 -8.78
C LEU A 100 14.57 -0.66 -8.94
N THR A 101 14.84 -0.12 -10.12
CA THR A 101 16.10 0.60 -10.43
C THR A 101 15.95 2.11 -10.34
N GLU A 102 14.75 2.65 -10.61
CA GLU A 102 14.49 4.09 -10.53
C GLU A 102 13.08 4.37 -10.03
N VAL A 103 12.93 5.43 -9.24
CA VAL A 103 11.65 6.11 -8.99
C VAL A 103 11.76 7.57 -9.36
N ALA A 104 10.95 8.02 -10.32
CA ALA A 104 10.77 9.43 -10.63
C ALA A 104 9.50 9.95 -9.96
N VAL A 105 9.62 10.98 -9.13
CA VAL A 105 8.53 11.61 -8.37
C VAL A 105 8.27 13.00 -8.94
N THR A 106 7.11 13.18 -9.54
CA THR A 106 6.64 14.47 -10.06
C THR A 106 5.65 15.10 -9.10
N ARG A 107 5.92 16.32 -8.66
CA ARG A 107 5.03 17.16 -7.82
C ARG A 107 4.99 18.58 -8.36
N GLY A 108 3.87 18.98 -8.95
CA GLY A 108 3.81 20.22 -9.74
C GLY A 108 4.87 20.16 -10.83
N ASP A 109 5.69 21.21 -10.94
CA ASP A 109 6.77 21.30 -11.92
C ASP A 109 8.09 20.65 -11.45
N THR A 110 8.14 20.14 -10.22
CA THR A 110 9.34 19.51 -9.67
C THR A 110 9.36 18.02 -9.97
N VAL A 111 10.46 17.54 -10.55
CA VAL A 111 10.75 16.11 -10.71
C VAL A 111 12.00 15.76 -9.92
N ARG A 112 11.90 14.77 -9.03
CA ARG A 112 13.05 14.15 -8.36
C ARG A 112 13.18 12.70 -8.80
N ARG A 113 14.40 12.23 -9.03
CA ARG A 113 14.66 10.83 -9.37
C ARG A 113 15.42 10.20 -8.22
N TYR A 114 15.22 8.90 -8.04
CA TYR A 114 15.97 8.12 -7.08
C TYR A 114 16.41 6.83 -7.74
N GLY A 115 17.71 6.60 -7.83
CA GLY A 115 18.29 5.37 -8.36
C GLY A 115 18.60 4.37 -7.25
N TYR A 116 18.59 3.09 -7.59
CA TYR A 116 18.91 2.00 -6.68
C TYR A 116 19.88 1.01 -7.33
N VAL A 117 20.92 0.63 -6.59
CA VAL A 117 21.93 -0.34 -7.04
C VAL A 117 21.82 -1.61 -6.21
N TYR A 118 22.03 -2.75 -6.85
CA TYR A 118 21.90 -4.08 -6.26
C TYR A 118 23.21 -4.87 -6.42
N ASP A 119 23.53 -5.69 -5.42
CA ASP A 119 24.58 -6.69 -5.55
C ASP A 119 24.11 -7.92 -6.34
N ALA A 120 25.02 -8.87 -6.60
CA ALA A 120 24.71 -10.09 -7.34
C ALA A 120 23.60 -10.96 -6.68
N PRO A 121 23.57 -11.12 -5.33
CA PRO A 121 22.42 -11.73 -4.65
C PRO A 121 21.08 -10.98 -4.76
N GLY A 122 21.05 -9.77 -5.31
CA GLY A 122 19.83 -8.98 -5.48
C GLY A 122 19.46 -8.13 -4.27
N ARG A 123 20.37 -7.93 -3.32
CA ARG A 123 20.16 -7.02 -2.19
C ARG A 123 20.47 -5.60 -2.64
N ARG A 124 19.61 -4.66 -2.26
CA ARG A 124 19.85 -3.24 -2.53
C ARG A 124 21.01 -2.75 -1.66
N VAL A 125 22.07 -2.25 -2.30
CA VAL A 125 23.28 -1.76 -1.64
C VAL A 125 23.40 -0.24 -1.67
N GLU A 126 22.67 0.43 -2.57
CA GLU A 126 22.72 1.89 -2.69
C GLU A 126 21.35 2.49 -2.98
N LYS A 127 21.19 3.75 -2.55
CA LYS A 127 20.16 4.67 -3.00
C LYS A 127 20.82 6.04 -3.22
N HIS A 128 20.60 6.64 -4.38
CA HIS A 128 21.00 8.01 -4.70
C HIS A 128 19.83 8.80 -5.27
N GLU A 129 19.94 10.13 -5.26
CA GLU A 129 19.01 11.08 -5.87
C GLU A 129 19.62 11.67 -7.14
#